data_AF-A0A919SH95-F1
#
_entry.id   AF-A0A919SH95-F1
#
_cell.length_a   1.000
_cell.length_b   1.000
_cell.length_c   1.000
_cell.angle_alpha   90.00
_cell.angle_beta   90.00
_cell.angle_gamma   90.00
#
_symmetry.space_group_name_H-M   'P 1'
#
loop_
_entity.id
_entity.type
_entity.pdbx_description
1 polymer ?
#
loop_
_entity_poly.entity_id
_entity_poly.type
_entity_poly.pdbx_seq_one_letter_code
_entity_poly.pdbx_strand_id
1 'polypeptide(L)'
;MSTVVMCGSVSVDGFVADENDQPGPLFDWLTSGGVPLDECGVLKVSQTSYDYIRPYWDQIGVTVVGHRVSTRRTARKGSRLAGRPTWSS
;
A
#
# COMPACT_ATOMS: atom_id res chain seq x y z
N MET A 1 -3.89 12.23 -21.31
CA MET A 1 -2.81 11.24 -21.15
C MET A 1 -2.84 10.77 -19.71
N SER A 2 -2.88 9.47 -19.44
CA SER A 2 -2.76 8.94 -18.07
C SER A 2 -1.30 8.88 -17.65
N THR A 3 -1.01 9.20 -16.39
CA THR A 3 0.35 9.10 -15.83
C THR A 3 0.50 7.74 -15.14
N VAL A 4 1.55 7.00 -15.50
CA VAL A 4 1.92 5.78 -14.78
C VAL A 4 2.91 6.16 -13.69
N VAL A 5 2.59 5.81 -12.46
CA VAL A 5 3.39 6.12 -11.28
C VAL A 5 3.70 4.84 -10.50
N MET A 6 4.90 4.74 -9.95
CA MET A 6 5.30 3.65 -9.06
C MET A 6 5.53 4.24 -7.67
N CYS A 7 4.84 3.68 -6.68
CA CYS A 7 5.00 4.03 -5.27
C CYS A 7 5.30 2.74 -4.49
N GLY A 8 6.44 2.70 -3.81
CA GLY A 8 6.86 1.54 -3.03
C GLY A 8 7.90 1.94 -1.99
N SER A 9 8.03 1.13 -0.95
CA SER A 9 9.10 1.22 0.04
C SER A 9 10.15 0.15 -0.28
N VAL A 10 11.42 0.50 -0.16
CA VAL A 10 12.56 -0.41 -0.33
C VAL A 10 13.46 -0.27 0.88
N SER A 11 14.05 -1.37 1.32
CA SER A 11 15.13 -1.34 2.29
C SER A 11 16.37 -0.68 1.68
N VAL A 12 17.31 -0.25 2.53
CA VAL A 12 18.54 0.46 2.08
C VAL A 12 19.42 -0.42 1.19
N ASP A 13 19.39 -1.74 1.42
CA ASP A 13 20.04 -2.79 0.65
C ASP A 13 19.25 -3.21 -0.61
N GLY A 14 18.10 -2.59 -0.90
CA GLY A 14 17.40 -2.71 -2.18
C GLY A 14 16.32 -3.80 -2.25
N PHE A 15 15.86 -4.33 -1.11
CA PHE A 15 14.84 -5.36 -1.04
C PHE A 15 13.47 -4.78 -0.66
N VAL A 16 12.40 -5.42 -1.14
CA VAL A 16 10.99 -5.02 -0.86
C VAL A 16 10.27 -5.96 0.10
N ALA A 17 10.92 -7.08 0.42
CA ALA A 17 10.44 -8.10 1.33
C ALA A 17 11.64 -8.83 1.94
N ASP A 18 11.44 -9.45 3.10
CA ASP A 18 12.42 -10.35 3.70
C ASP A 18 12.48 -11.71 2.98
N GLU A 19 13.37 -12.59 3.46
CA GLU A 19 13.56 -13.94 2.90
C GLU A 19 12.29 -14.81 2.94
N ASN A 20 11.31 -14.49 3.79
CA ASN A 20 10.03 -15.17 3.90
C ASN A 20 8.92 -14.47 3.08
N ASP A 21 9.32 -13.60 2.14
CA ASP A 21 8.44 -12.75 1.33
C ASP A 21 7.54 -11.83 2.20
N GLN A 22 7.91 -11.57 3.47
CA GLN A 22 7.16 -10.66 4.33
C GLN A 22 7.63 -9.22 4.15
N PRO A 23 6.70 -8.25 4.24
CA PRO A 23 7.07 -6.84 4.25
C PRO A 23 8.00 -6.47 5.43
N GLY A 24 7.92 -7.19 6.55
CA GLY A 24 8.75 -6.91 7.73
C GLY A 24 8.59 -5.48 8.27
N PRO A 25 9.58 -4.96 9.02
CA PRO A 25 9.55 -3.61 9.58
C PRO A 25 9.53 -2.50 8.51
N LEU A 26 9.84 -2.83 7.26
CA LEU A 26 9.87 -1.89 6.14
C LEU A 26 8.52 -1.20 5.92
N PHE A 27 7.42 -1.86 6.27
CA PHE A 27 6.06 -1.32 6.13
C PHE A 27 5.45 -0.87 7.46
N ASP A 28 6.18 -0.88 8.57
CA ASP A 28 5.64 -0.48 9.87
C ASP A 28 5.17 0.97 9.87
N TRP A 29 5.80 1.84 9.08
CA TRP A 29 5.38 3.24 8.94
C TRP A 29 3.95 3.40 8.38
N LEU A 30 3.42 2.38 7.69
CA LEU A 30 2.04 2.34 7.17
C LEU A 30 1.01 1.87 8.19
N THR A 31 1.43 1.31 9.32
CA THR A 31 0.53 0.71 10.31
C THR A 31 0.75 1.20 11.74
N SER A 32 1.86 1.90 12.02
CA SER A 32 2.26 2.37 13.37
C SER A 32 1.74 3.76 13.73
N GLY A 33 1.10 4.47 12.80
CA GLY A 33 0.60 5.82 13.03
C GLY A 33 -0.76 5.90 13.73
N GLY A 34 -1.25 7.12 13.90
CA GLY A 34 -2.53 7.42 14.55
C GLY A 34 -3.67 7.77 13.59
N VAL A 35 -3.36 8.13 12.35
CA VAL A 35 -4.33 8.65 11.38
C VAL A 35 -4.66 7.56 10.35
N PRO A 36 -5.94 7.14 10.23
CA PRO A 36 -6.33 6.14 9.25
C PRO A 36 -6.21 6.72 7.82
N LEU A 37 -5.51 6.01 6.93
CA LEU A 37 -5.39 6.36 5.51
C LEU A 37 -6.64 5.99 4.70
N ASP A 38 -7.39 4.99 5.17
CA ASP A 38 -8.60 4.49 4.54
C ASP A 38 -9.66 4.05 5.54
N GLU A 39 -10.86 3.77 5.02
CA GLU A 39 -12.01 3.33 5.80
C GLU A 39 -11.81 1.93 6.42
N CYS A 40 -10.84 1.16 5.94
CA CYS A 40 -10.51 -0.15 6.51
C CYS A 40 -9.76 -0.02 7.85
N GLY A 41 -9.14 1.13 8.12
CA GLY A 41 -8.50 1.44 9.40
C GLY A 41 -7.25 0.61 9.71
N VAL A 42 -6.78 -0.19 8.75
CA VAL A 42 -5.57 -1.02 8.87
C VAL A 42 -4.33 -0.19 8.58
N LEU A 43 -4.42 0.68 7.57
CA LEU A 43 -3.34 1.61 7.24
C LEU A 43 -3.46 2.83 8.15
N LYS A 44 -2.53 2.98 9.08
CA LYS A 44 -2.45 4.09 10.01
C LYS A 44 -1.07 4.73 9.93
N VAL A 45 -1.04 6.00 9.59
CA VAL A 45 0.19 6.77 9.38
C VAL A 45 0.24 7.98 10.31
N SER A 46 1.42 8.63 10.37
CA SER A 46 1.55 9.92 11.03
C SER A 46 0.76 10.99 10.25
N GLN A 47 0.37 12.10 10.91
CA GLN A 47 -0.33 13.21 10.24
C GLN A 47 0.48 13.76 9.06
N THR A 48 1.80 13.94 9.23
CA THR A 48 2.68 14.44 8.16
C THR A 48 2.70 13.50 6.95
N SER A 49 2.74 12.19 7.18
CA SER A 49 2.66 11.19 6.10
C SER A 49 1.29 11.19 5.44
N TYR A 50 0.21 11.37 6.20
CA TYR A 50 -1.14 11.50 5.67
C TYR A 50 -1.25 12.68 4.71
N ASP A 51 -0.81 13.86 5.13
CA ASP A 51 -0.91 15.09 4.35
C ASP A 51 -0.10 15.02 3.05
N TYR A 52 1.03 14.29 3.05
CA TYR A 52 1.85 14.08 1.86
C TYR A 52 1.24 13.04 0.90
N ILE A 53 0.76 11.91 1.43
CA ILE A 53 0.35 10.76 0.62
C ILE A 53 -1.07 10.94 0.07
N ARG A 54 -1.97 11.54 0.86
CA ARG A 54 -3.40 11.60 0.53
C ARG A 54 -3.69 12.31 -0.79
N PRO A 55 -3.15 13.52 -1.07
CA PRO A 55 -3.40 14.21 -2.33
C PRO A 55 -2.88 13.44 -3.56
N TYR A 56 -1.75 12.76 -3.41
CA TYR A 56 -1.16 11.91 -4.45
C TYR A 56 -2.00 10.65 -4.69
N TRP A 57 -2.41 9.96 -3.62
CA TRP A 57 -3.23 8.76 -3.72
C TRP A 57 -4.62 9.07 -4.28
N ASP A 58 -5.20 10.23 -3.99
CA ASP A 58 -6.50 10.65 -4.54
C ASP A 58 -6.52 10.74 -6.07
N GLN A 59 -5.36 10.95 -6.71
CA GLN A 59 -5.23 10.97 -8.17
C GLN A 59 -5.17 9.57 -8.81
N ILE A 60 -4.95 8.51 -8.02
CA ILE A 60 -4.75 7.15 -8.54
C ILE A 60 -6.10 6.47 -8.81
N GLY A 61 -6.53 6.39 -10.06
CA GLY A 61 -7.80 5.73 -10.41
C GLY A 61 -7.77 4.20 -10.32
N VAL A 62 -6.62 3.57 -10.57
CA VAL A 62 -6.43 2.11 -10.62
C VAL A 62 -5.11 1.74 -9.98
N THR A 63 -5.09 0.65 -9.21
CA THR A 63 -3.85 0.05 -8.70
C THR A 63 -3.62 -1.32 -9.33
N VAL A 64 -2.43 -1.51 -9.91
CA VAL A 64 -1.96 -2.80 -10.43
C VAL A 64 -1.05 -3.43 -9.40
N VAL A 65 -1.31 -4.69 -9.05
CA VAL A 65 -0.49 -5.45 -8.09
C VAL A 65 -0.12 -6.82 -8.67
N GLY A 66 1.10 -7.28 -8.42
CA GLY A 66 1.55 -8.59 -8.86
C GLY A 66 0.83 -9.74 -8.14
N HIS A 67 0.73 -10.90 -8.78
CA HIS A 67 0.03 -12.09 -8.27
C HIS A 67 0.47 -12.51 -6.86
N ARG A 68 1.78 -12.50 -6.56
CA ARG A 68 2.29 -12.86 -5.23
C ARG A 68 1.75 -11.94 -4.12
N VAL A 69 1.58 -10.66 -4.44
CA VAL A 69 0.99 -9.65 -3.54
C VAL A 69 -0.52 -9.82 -3.47
N SER A 70 -1.19 -10.10 -4.60
CA SER A 70 -2.64 -10.28 -4.63
C SER A 70 -3.08 -11.52 -3.86
N THR A 71 -2.44 -12.68 -4.00
CA THR A 71 -2.86 -13.91 -3.30
C THR A 71 -2.76 -13.77 -1.78
N ARG A 72 -1.68 -13.15 -1.26
CA ARG A 72 -1.54 -12.86 0.17
C ARG A 72 -2.63 -11.92 0.69
N ARG A 73 -3.18 -11.07 -0.19
CA ARG A 73 -4.26 -10.14 0.16
C ARG A 73 -5.66 -10.74 -0.01
N THR A 74 -5.88 -11.52 -1.07
CA THR A 74 -7.18 -12.14 -1.42
C THR A 74 -7.54 -13.32 -0.50
N ALA A 75 -6.59 -13.80 0.31
CA ALA A 75 -6.91 -14.63 1.49
C ALA A 75 -7.87 -13.94 2.49
N ARG A 76 -8.07 -12.61 2.40
CA ARG A 76 -9.18 -11.89 3.03
C ARG A 76 -10.11 -11.29 1.96
N LYS A 77 -11.14 -12.06 1.62
CA LYS A 77 -12.19 -11.72 0.65
C LYS A 77 -12.79 -10.32 0.98
N GLY A 78 -12.63 -9.36 0.06
CA GLY A 78 -13.34 -8.07 0.08
C GLY A 78 -12.54 -6.80 0.43
N SER A 79 -11.24 -6.88 0.71
CA SER A 79 -10.46 -5.65 1.04
C SER A 79 -10.10 -4.84 -0.21
N ARG A 80 -10.62 -3.61 -0.30
CA ARG A 80 -10.20 -2.61 -1.30
C ARG A 80 -8.90 -1.94 -0.84
N LEU A 81 -7.96 -1.71 -1.75
CA LEU A 81 -6.78 -0.87 -1.47
C LEU A 81 -7.25 0.57 -1.35
N ALA A 82 -7.24 1.16 -0.15
CA ALA A 82 -7.66 2.55 0.03
C ALA A 82 -9.04 2.87 -0.57
N GLY A 83 -9.97 1.91 -0.53
CA GLY A 83 -11.32 2.05 -1.11
C GLY A 83 -11.42 1.89 -2.64
N ARG A 84 -10.36 1.49 -3.34
CA ARG A 84 -10.28 1.47 -4.82
C ARG A 84 -10.35 0.07 -5.44
N PRO A 85 -10.82 -0.05 -6.69
CA PRO A 85 -10.77 -1.29 -7.44
C PRO A 85 -9.32 -1.71 -7.67
N THR A 86 -9.01 -2.97 -7.37
CA THR A 86 -7.70 -3.59 -7.57
C THR A 86 -7.78 -4.54 -8.75
N TRP A 87 -6.77 -4.50 -9.63
CA TRP A 87 -6.66 -5.41 -10.76
C TRP A 87 -5.48 -6.35 -10.52
N SER A 88 -5.74 -7.66 -10.59
CA SER A 88 -4.71 -8.70 -10.53
C SER A 88 -4.60 -9.37 -11.89
N SER A 89 -3.39 -9.41 -12.44
CA SER A 89 -3.03 -10.24 -13.59
C SER A 89 -2.89 -11.71 -13.20
#